data_AF-A0A2V9RLH3-F1
#
_entry.id   AF-A0A2V9RLH3-F1
#
_cell.length_a   1.000
_cell.length_b   1.000
_cell.length_c   1.000
_cell.angle_alpha   90.00
_cell.angle_beta   90.00
_cell.angle_gamma   90.00
#
_symmetry.space_group_name_H-M   'P 1'
#
loop_
_entity.id
_entity.type
_entity.pdbx_description
1 polymer ?
#
loop_
_entity_poly.entity_id
_entity_poly.type
_entity_poly.pdbx_seq_one_letter_code
_entity_poly.pdbx_strand_id
1 'polypeptide(L)'
;MSRDRVNIPLEELDMRYSVFVWISMLTIAGVLSVPALFAQGQEGAAEQKREQQVDTMARQNQGQEPHMAAALEHLRQAEEELEKATPNKGGHREKAMNLTKQAQAQVEQGMQFYKQQQGAAQPKK
;
A
#
# COMPACT_ATOMS: atom_id res chain seq x y z
N MET A 1 -66.11 -14.08 -16.16
CA MET A 1 -66.51 -13.58 -17.48
C MET A 1 -66.03 -12.14 -17.58
N SER A 2 -65.21 -11.82 -18.60
CA SER A 2 -64.63 -10.52 -19.00
C SER A 2 -63.77 -9.79 -17.95
N ARG A 3 -62.43 -9.75 -18.04
CA ARG A 3 -61.51 -9.20 -19.06
C ARG A 3 -61.77 -7.73 -19.44
N ASP A 4 -60.66 -6.99 -19.40
CA ASP A 4 -60.35 -5.70 -20.03
C ASP A 4 -60.90 -4.46 -19.30
N ARG A 5 -60.08 -3.53 -18.80
CA ARG A 5 -58.89 -2.90 -19.40
C ARG A 5 -57.80 -2.73 -18.35
N VAL A 6 -56.57 -3.24 -18.53
CA VAL A 6 -55.51 -2.68 -19.39
C VAL A 6 -55.32 -1.18 -19.16
N ASN A 7 -54.44 -0.84 -18.23
CA ASN A 7 -53.60 0.35 -18.35
C ASN A 7 -52.21 -0.03 -17.83
N ILE A 8 -51.29 -0.28 -18.77
CA ILE A 8 -49.87 -0.57 -18.57
C ILE A 8 -49.11 0.42 -19.47
N PRO A 9 -47.79 0.63 -19.32
CA PRO A 9 -47.06 1.44 -18.35
C PRO A 9 -46.36 2.64 -19.04
N LEU A 10 -45.77 3.55 -18.25
CA LEU A 10 -44.54 4.25 -18.63
C LEU A 10 -43.64 4.13 -17.39
N GLU A 11 -42.81 3.10 -17.29
CA GLU A 11 -41.37 3.24 -17.54
C GLU A 11 -40.89 4.65 -17.16
N GLU A 12 -40.22 4.73 -16.02
CA GLU A 12 -38.77 4.93 -16.05
C GLU A 12 -38.38 6.08 -16.98
N LEU A 13 -38.32 7.30 -16.41
CA LEU A 13 -37.24 8.21 -16.80
C LEU A 13 -36.93 9.15 -15.64
N ASP A 14 -35.65 9.09 -15.23
CA ASP A 14 -34.92 10.01 -14.35
C ASP A 14 -35.18 9.98 -12.85
N MET A 15 -34.92 8.80 -12.29
CA MET A 15 -34.15 8.64 -11.04
C MET A 15 -32.72 9.18 -11.18
N ARG A 16 -32.55 10.45 -11.61
CA ARG A 16 -31.24 11.09 -11.82
C ARG A 16 -31.17 12.56 -11.37
N TYR A 17 -32.25 13.15 -10.83
CA TYR A 17 -32.26 14.57 -10.43
C TYR A 17 -32.89 14.88 -9.06
N SER A 18 -32.79 13.98 -8.07
CA SER A 18 -33.24 14.27 -6.67
C SER A 18 -32.20 13.95 -5.58
N VAL A 19 -30.94 13.67 -5.95
CA VAL A 19 -29.81 13.66 -4.99
C VAL A 19 -29.22 15.08 -4.83
N PHE A 20 -29.52 15.99 -5.75
CA PHE A 20 -28.93 17.34 -5.79
C PHE A 20 -29.69 18.41 -4.98
N VAL A 21 -30.87 18.13 -4.43
CA VAL A 21 -31.62 19.10 -3.61
C VAL A 21 -31.19 19.06 -2.13
N TRP A 22 -30.50 18.01 -1.67
CA TRP A 22 -29.93 17.96 -0.31
C TRP A 22 -28.60 18.71 -0.14
N ILE A 23 -27.97 19.17 -1.23
CA ILE A 23 -26.66 19.83 -1.17
C ILE A 23 -26.77 21.34 -0.87
N SER A 24 -27.98 21.90 -0.83
CA SER A 24 -28.19 23.35 -0.67
C SER A 24 -29.04 23.72 0.54
N MET A 25 -28.56 23.45 1.76
CA MET A 25 -28.79 24.36 2.89
C MET A 25 -27.85 24.07 4.08
N LEU A 26 -26.64 24.61 3.95
CA LEU A 26 -26.07 25.53 4.97
C LEU A 26 -25.74 24.95 6.37
N THR A 27 -24.63 24.20 6.45
CA THR A 27 -23.66 24.44 7.53
C THR A 27 -22.51 25.28 6.96
N ILE A 28 -22.74 26.59 6.81
CA ILE A 28 -21.66 27.54 6.54
C ILE A 28 -21.14 28.05 7.89
N ALA A 29 -19.81 28.23 7.93
CA ALA A 29 -18.98 28.92 8.92
C ALA A 29 -18.52 28.07 10.11
N GLY A 30 -17.36 27.41 9.95
CA GLY A 30 -16.63 26.94 11.12
C GLY A 30 -15.52 25.91 10.95
N VAL A 31 -14.99 25.63 9.75
CA VAL A 31 -13.67 24.99 9.64
C VAL A 31 -12.76 25.93 8.87
N LEU A 32 -12.37 26.98 9.60
CA LEU A 32 -11.14 27.72 9.33
C LEU A 32 -9.99 26.72 9.21
N SER A 33 -9.28 26.82 8.10
CA SER A 33 -7.89 26.42 7.89
C SER A 33 -7.18 25.90 9.15
N VAL A 34 -7.12 24.57 9.31
CA VAL A 34 -5.97 24.00 9.99
C VAL A 34 -4.86 23.93 8.94
N PRO A 35 -3.75 24.68 9.10
CA PRO A 35 -2.59 24.59 8.24
C PRO A 35 -1.96 23.19 8.39
N ALA A 36 -0.90 22.91 7.64
CA ALA A 36 -0.13 21.67 7.63
C ALA A 36 0.46 21.21 8.99
N LEU A 37 -0.36 21.04 10.03
CA LEU A 37 0.00 20.58 11.37
C LEU A 37 -0.43 19.13 11.65
N PHE A 38 -1.22 18.51 10.76
CA PHE A 38 -1.51 17.07 10.79
C PHE A 38 -0.83 16.30 9.65
N ALA A 39 0.20 16.89 9.03
CA ALA A 39 1.06 16.20 8.06
C ALA A 39 2.19 15.38 8.74
N GLN A 40 2.25 15.31 10.07
CA GLN A 40 3.29 14.58 10.81
C GLN A 40 2.90 13.16 11.25
N GLY A 41 1.77 12.61 10.79
CA GLY A 41 1.23 11.35 11.34
C GLY A 41 1.03 10.19 10.36
N GLN A 42 1.31 10.35 9.07
CA GLN A 42 1.08 9.30 8.06
C GLN A 42 2.35 8.65 7.50
N GLU A 43 3.53 9.07 7.93
CA GLU A 43 4.80 8.54 7.40
C GLU A 43 5.05 7.08 7.83
N GLY A 44 4.68 6.71 9.07
CA GLY A 44 4.90 5.34 9.58
C GLY A 44 4.03 4.26 8.93
N ALA A 45 2.82 4.59 8.48
CA ALA A 45 1.90 3.58 7.90
C ALA A 45 2.37 3.06 6.52
N ALA A 46 3.15 3.88 5.80
CA ALA A 46 3.74 3.47 4.52
C ALA A 46 5.00 2.61 4.73
N GLU A 47 5.83 2.95 5.72
CA GLU A 47 7.02 2.16 6.08
C GLU A 47 6.64 0.79 6.66
N GLN A 48 5.65 0.74 7.54
CA GLN A 48 5.19 -0.50 8.16
C GLN A 48 4.61 -1.50 7.12
N LYS A 49 3.96 -1.01 6.07
CA LYS A 49 3.51 -1.86 4.95
C LYS A 49 4.66 -2.43 4.14
N ARG A 50 5.74 -1.67 3.99
CA ARG A 50 6.93 -2.09 3.27
C ARG A 50 7.62 -3.23 4.02
N GLU A 51 7.81 -3.10 5.33
CA GLU A 51 8.37 -4.17 6.15
C GLU A 51 7.56 -5.47 6.07
N GLN A 52 6.22 -5.39 6.15
CA GLN A 52 5.37 -6.58 6.00
C GLN A 52 5.51 -7.24 4.62
N GLN A 53 5.68 -6.43 3.58
CA GLN A 53 5.88 -6.90 2.22
C GLN A 53 7.24 -7.60 2.07
N VAL A 54 8.30 -6.99 2.61
CA VAL A 54 9.66 -7.55 2.69
C VAL A 54 9.62 -8.93 3.37
N ASP A 55 9.00 -9.03 4.56
CA ASP A 55 8.90 -10.28 5.31
C ASP A 55 8.18 -11.39 4.55
N THR A 56 7.09 -11.02 3.88
CA THR A 56 6.32 -11.96 3.06
C THR A 56 7.17 -12.46 1.89
N MET A 57 7.95 -11.58 1.26
CA MET A 57 8.87 -11.96 0.19
C MET A 57 10.02 -12.85 0.69
N ALA A 58 10.62 -12.55 1.85
CA ALA A 58 11.66 -13.39 2.44
C ALA A 58 11.13 -14.81 2.65
N ARG A 59 9.99 -14.96 3.35
CA ARG A 59 9.37 -16.26 3.64
C ARG A 59 9.01 -17.05 2.39
N GLN A 60 8.48 -16.39 1.36
CA GLN A 60 8.16 -17.04 0.09
C GLN A 60 9.41 -17.58 -0.62
N ASN A 61 10.54 -16.87 -0.53
CA ASN A 61 11.77 -17.23 -1.22
C ASN A 61 12.70 -18.15 -0.42
N GLN A 62 12.43 -18.39 0.87
CA GLN A 62 13.23 -19.32 1.70
C GLN A 62 13.39 -20.73 1.09
N GLY A 63 12.40 -21.19 0.31
CA GLY A 63 12.45 -22.49 -0.37
C GLY A 63 13.16 -22.48 -1.73
N GLN A 64 13.44 -21.31 -2.31
CA GLN A 64 14.00 -21.17 -3.66
C GLN A 64 15.38 -20.52 -3.67
N GLU A 65 15.56 -19.47 -2.87
CA GLU A 65 16.80 -18.69 -2.72
C GLU A 65 17.03 -18.39 -1.23
N PRO A 66 17.46 -19.39 -0.43
CA PRO A 66 17.57 -19.26 1.03
C PRO A 66 18.56 -18.16 1.45
N HIS A 67 19.62 -17.92 0.67
CA HIS A 67 20.61 -16.88 0.97
C HIS A 67 20.05 -15.46 0.75
N MET A 68 19.27 -15.25 -0.31
CA MET A 68 18.65 -13.94 -0.58
C MET A 68 17.57 -13.63 0.45
N ALA A 69 16.79 -14.63 0.85
CA ALA A 69 15.81 -14.49 1.93
C ALA A 69 16.49 -14.16 3.28
N ALA A 70 17.61 -14.83 3.60
CA ALA A 70 18.39 -14.53 4.80
C ALA A 70 19.00 -13.13 4.76
N ALA A 71 19.52 -12.70 3.61
CA ALA A 71 20.06 -11.35 3.43
C ALA A 71 18.98 -10.29 3.68
N LEU A 72 17.76 -10.50 3.19
CA LEU A 72 16.63 -9.60 3.41
C LEU A 72 16.26 -9.49 4.89
N GLU A 73 16.20 -10.61 5.61
CA GLU A 73 15.94 -10.62 7.06
C GLU A 73 17.03 -9.86 7.84
N HIS A 74 18.31 -10.06 7.50
CA HIS A 74 19.40 -9.32 8.14
C HIS A 74 19.32 -7.81 7.88
N LEU A 75 18.93 -7.40 6.67
CA LEU A 75 18.76 -5.99 6.33
C LEU A 75 17.58 -5.37 7.10
N ARG A 76 16.47 -6.11 7.25
CA ARG A 76 15.32 -5.68 8.06
C ARG A 76 15.68 -5.52 9.53
N GLN A 77 16.41 -6.47 10.10
CA GLN A 77 16.94 -6.33 11.47
C GLN A 77 17.84 -5.10 11.59
N ALA A 78 18.70 -4.84 10.60
CA ALA A 78 19.54 -3.66 10.60
C ALA A 78 18.73 -2.35 10.52
N GLU A 79 17.63 -2.32 9.76
CA GLU A 79 16.68 -1.21 9.71
C GLU A 79 16.06 -0.94 11.09
N GLU A 80 15.48 -1.96 11.74
CA GLU A 80 14.88 -1.82 13.07
C GLU A 80 15.88 -1.28 14.11
N GLU A 81 17.12 -1.76 14.08
CA GLU A 81 18.17 -1.28 14.99
C GLU A 81 18.61 0.16 14.68
N LEU A 82 18.62 0.54 13.40
CA LEU A 82 18.89 1.93 12.99
C LEU A 82 17.76 2.89 13.36
N GLU A 83 16.50 2.42 13.39
CA GLU A 83 15.34 3.22 13.85
C GLU A 83 15.41 3.49 15.35
N LYS A 84 15.76 2.47 16.13
CA LYS A 84 15.93 2.57 17.60
C LYS A 84 17.18 3.34 18.01
N ALA A 85 18.16 3.48 17.11
CA ALA A 85 19.41 4.16 17.41
C ALA A 85 19.18 5.66 17.74
N THR A 86 19.78 6.11 18.84
CA THR A 86 19.70 7.50 19.32
C THR A 86 20.04 8.53 18.23
N PRO A 87 19.43 9.73 18.25
CA PRO A 87 19.46 10.63 17.10
C PRO A 87 20.85 11.11 16.67
N ASN A 88 20.98 11.31 15.35
CA ASN A 88 22.01 12.10 14.67
C ASN A 88 23.43 11.99 15.24
N LYS A 89 24.05 10.83 15.02
CA LYS A 89 25.52 10.70 14.90
C LYS A 89 25.98 11.46 13.63
N GLY A 90 25.81 12.78 13.57
CA GLY A 90 26.19 13.62 12.42
C GLY A 90 25.49 13.29 11.08
N GLY A 91 24.24 12.81 11.11
CA GLY A 91 23.50 12.41 9.88
C GLY A 91 23.83 11.01 9.35
N HIS A 92 24.84 10.32 9.92
CA HIS A 92 25.21 8.98 9.49
C HIS A 92 24.09 7.95 9.68
N ARG A 93 23.27 8.09 10.72
CA ARG A 93 22.13 7.18 10.99
C ARG A 93 21.09 7.23 9.87
N GLU A 94 20.74 8.43 9.42
CA GLU A 94 19.79 8.62 8.31
C GLU A 94 20.38 8.12 6.99
N LYS A 95 21.67 8.40 6.74
CA LYS A 95 22.36 7.85 5.56
C LYS A 95 22.40 6.32 5.57
N ALA A 96 22.69 5.72 6.73
CA ALA A 96 22.69 4.27 6.90
C ALA A 96 21.29 3.69 6.67
N MET A 97 20.26 4.30 7.25
CA MET A 97 18.85 3.92 7.06
C MET A 97 18.48 3.89 5.57
N ASN A 98 18.82 4.95 4.85
CA ASN A 98 18.53 5.07 3.43
C ASN A 98 19.26 3.98 2.61
N LEU A 99 20.54 3.73 2.89
CA LEU A 99 21.32 2.67 2.24
C LEU A 99 20.75 1.28 2.53
N THR A 100 20.33 1.00 3.76
CA THR A 100 19.67 -0.26 4.13
C THR A 100 18.38 -0.47 3.33
N LYS A 101 17.52 0.56 3.27
CA LYS A 101 16.28 0.55 2.47
C LYS A 101 16.54 0.36 0.97
N GLN A 102 17.63 0.91 0.43
CA GLN A 102 18.02 0.67 -0.97
C GLN A 102 18.50 -0.77 -1.18
N ALA A 103 19.30 -1.31 -0.26
CA ALA A 103 19.77 -2.68 -0.34
C ALA A 103 18.63 -3.69 -0.30
N GLN A 104 17.64 -3.50 0.58
CA GLN A 104 16.42 -4.33 0.61
C GLN A 104 15.72 -4.33 -0.75
N ALA A 105 15.52 -3.16 -1.35
CA ALA A 105 14.88 -3.04 -2.66
C ALA A 105 15.65 -3.80 -3.77
N GLN A 106 16.98 -3.76 -3.75
CA GLN A 106 17.80 -4.53 -4.71
C GLN A 106 17.66 -6.04 -4.50
N VAL A 107 17.65 -6.51 -3.26
CA VAL A 107 17.45 -7.93 -2.94
C VAL A 107 16.06 -8.40 -3.37
N GLU A 108 15.02 -7.60 -3.11
CA GLU A 108 13.65 -7.86 -3.57
C GLU A 108 13.57 -7.96 -5.09
N GLN A 109 14.18 -7.03 -5.82
CA GLN A 109 14.25 -7.05 -7.28
C GLN A 109 14.95 -8.32 -7.79
N GLY A 110 16.07 -8.71 -7.17
CA GLY A 110 16.78 -9.95 -7.49
C GLY A 110 15.92 -11.21 -7.29
N MET A 111 15.21 -11.30 -6.17
CA MET A 111 14.28 -12.40 -5.89
C MET A 111 13.11 -12.43 -6.88
N GLN A 112 12.54 -11.26 -7.22
CA GLN A 112 11.46 -11.17 -8.21
C GLN A 112 11.91 -11.60 -9.60
N PHE A 113 13.12 -11.18 -10.01
CA PHE A 113 13.71 -11.58 -11.28
C PHE A 113 13.91 -13.10 -11.35
N TYR A 114 14.45 -13.70 -10.28
CA TYR A 114 14.62 -15.16 -10.20
C TYR A 114 13.27 -15.90 -10.25
N LYS A 115 12.25 -15.40 -9.55
CA LYS A 115 10.88 -15.96 -9.59
C LYS A 115 10.29 -15.91 -11.00
N GLN A 116 10.49 -14.82 -11.73
CA GLN A 116 10.05 -14.68 -13.12
C GLN A 116 10.79 -15.64 -14.05
N GLN A 117 12.11 -15.77 -13.89
CA GLN A 117 12.92 -16.68 -14.70
C GLN A 117 12.59 -18.16 -14.46
N GLN A 118 12.40 -18.58 -13.20
CA GLN A 118 11.99 -19.95 -12.89
C GLN A 118 10.60 -20.30 -13.46
N GLY A 119 9.68 -19.33 -13.50
CA GLY A 119 8.37 -19.50 -14.13
C GLY A 119 8.45 -19.72 -15.64
N ALA A 120 9.47 -19.17 -16.30
CA ALA A 120 9.73 -19.36 -17.73
C ALA A 120 10.49 -20.66 -18.04
N ALA A 121 11.22 -21.22 -17.07
CA ALA A 121 12.07 -22.40 -17.23
C ALA A 121 11.37 -23.75 -16.92
N GLN A 122 10.06 -23.77 -16.63
CA GLN A 122 9.32 -25.03 -16.49
C GLN A 122 8.84 -25.54 -17.86
N PRO A 123 9.49 -26.55 -18.49
CA PRO A 123 8.84 -27.30 -19.55
C PRO A 123 7.63 -28.03 -18.96
N LYS A 124 6.45 -27.74 -19.50
CA LYS A 124 5.23 -28.50 -19.21
C LYS A 124 5.51 -29.98 -19.48
N LYS A 125 5.47 -30.79 -18.43
CA LYS A 125 5.45 -32.26 -18.55
C LYS A 125 4.05 -32.71 -18.98
#